data_AF-A0A376ZFS4-F1
#
_entry.id   AF-A0A376ZFS4-F1
#
_cell.length_a   1.000
_cell.length_b   1.000
_cell.length_c   1.000
_cell.angle_alpha   90.00
_cell.angle_beta   90.00
_cell.angle_gamma   90.00
#
_symmetry.space_group_name_H-M   'P 1'
#
loop_
_entity.id
_entity.type
_entity.pdbx_description
1 polymer ?
#
loop_
_entity_poly.entity_id
_entity_poly.type
_entity_poly.pdbx_seq_one_letter_code
_entity_poly.pdbx_strand_id
1 'polypeptide(L)' 'MAEFPASLLILNGKSTDNLPLREAIMLLREEGMTIHVRVTWEKGDAARYVEEARKLGVATVIAGGGDGTIMKFLRR' A
#
# COMPACT_ATOMS: atom_id res chain seq x y z
N MET A 1 19.43 12.77 4.62
CA MET A 1 18.36 11.79 4.91
C MET A 1 17.66 11.51 3.59
N ALA A 2 17.68 10.27 3.11
CA ALA A 2 16.90 9.91 1.93
C ALA A 2 15.42 10.05 2.31
N GLU A 3 14.76 11.06 1.80
CA GLU A 3 13.32 11.25 2.00
C GLU A 3 12.64 10.21 1.11
N PHE A 4 12.32 9.06 1.70
CA PHE A 4 11.61 8.03 0.96
C PHE A 4 10.19 8.52 0.71
N PRO A 5 9.76 8.56 -0.56
CA PRO A 5 8.45 9.10 -0.86
C PRO A 5 7.36 8.24 -0.23
N ALA A 6 6.33 8.91 0.30
CA ALA A 6 5.19 8.22 0.87
C ALA A 6 4.57 7.25 -0.15
N SER A 7 4.14 6.09 0.33
CA SER A 7 3.54 5.01 -0.46
C SER A 7 2.19 4.62 0.12
N LEU A 8 1.23 4.24 -0.72
CA LEU A 8 -0.08 3.75 -0.29
C LEU A 8 -0.29 2.32 -0.77
N LEU A 9 -0.43 1.38 0.17
CA LEU A 9 -0.74 -0.02 -0.05
C LEU A 9 -2.25 -0.24 0.05
N ILE A 10 -2.86 -0.71 -1.04
CA ILE A 10 -4.25 -1.15 -1.13
C ILE A 10 -4.28 -2.67 -1.05
N LEU A 11 -4.79 -3.20 0.05
CA LEU A 11 -4.92 -4.62 0.34
C LEU A 11 -6.33 -5.12 0.06
N ASN A 12 -6.46 -6.31 -0.51
CA ASN A 12 -7.74 -7.00 -0.54
C ASN A 12 -8.09 -7.52 0.87
N GLY A 13 -9.35 -7.35 1.32
CA GLY A 13 -9.83 -7.87 2.61
C GLY A 13 -9.60 -9.37 2.81
N LYS A 14 -9.48 -10.16 1.73
CA LYS A 14 -9.14 -11.59 1.82
C LYS A 14 -7.67 -11.87 2.18
N SER A 15 -6.82 -10.84 2.18
CA SER A 15 -5.36 -10.93 2.36
C SER A 15 -4.87 -10.26 3.63
N THR A 16 -5.77 -9.83 4.52
CA THR A 16 -5.41 -9.13 5.76
C THR A 16 -4.64 -10.00 6.75
N ASP A 17 -4.77 -11.32 6.62
CA ASP A 17 -4.19 -12.29 7.54
C ASP A 17 -2.79 -12.76 7.12
N ASN A 18 -2.19 -12.11 6.10
CA ASN A 18 -0.85 -12.42 5.63
C ASN A 18 0.21 -11.85 6.60
N LEU A 19 0.71 -12.69 7.51
CA LEU A 19 1.76 -12.35 8.47
C LEU A 19 3.04 -11.82 7.79
N PRO A 20 3.60 -12.49 6.76
CA PRO A 20 4.78 -12.01 6.04
C PRO A 20 4.62 -10.60 5.47
N LEU A 21 3.43 -10.27 4.98
CA LEU A 21 3.13 -8.93 4.47
C LEU A 21 3.17 -7.88 5.58
N ARG A 22 2.61 -8.19 6.76
CA ARG A 22 2.64 -7.30 7.91
C ARG A 22 4.08 -7.04 8.37
N GLU A 23 4.90 -8.08 8.45
CA GLU A 23 6.32 -7.97 8.82
C GLU A 23 7.09 -7.12 7.80
N ALA A 24 6.89 -7.34 6.50
CA ALA A 24 7.51 -6.53 5.45
C ALA A 24 7.14 -5.05 5.57
N ILE A 25 5.87 -4.72 5.84
CA ILE A 25 5.43 -3.33 6.05
C ILE A 25 6.08 -2.73 7.30
N MET A 26 6.21 -3.49 8.38
CA MET A 26 6.85 -3.02 9.61
C MET A 26 8.33 -2.69 9.37
N LEU A 27 9.08 -3.59 8.72
CA LEU A 27 10.48 -3.37 8.38
C LEU A 27 10.68 -2.09 7.56
N LEU A 28 9.87 -1.89 6.51
CA LEU A 28 9.97 -0.69 5.68
C LEU A 28 9.63 0.60 6.47
N ARG A 29 8.71 0.52 7.45
CA ARG A 29 8.40 1.64 8.35
C ARG A 29 9.55 1.92 9.32
N GLU A 30 10.23 0.90 9.82
CA GLU A 30 11.43 1.04 10.66
C GLU A 30 12.59 1.66 9.87
N GLU A 31 12.69 1.40 8.56
CA GLU A 31 13.64 2.07 7.65
C GLU A 31 13.29 3.54 7.37
N GLY A 32 12.19 4.06 7.93
CA GLY A 32 11.76 5.45 7.79
C GLY A 32 10.85 5.72 6.60
N MET A 33 10.32 4.68 5.94
CA MET A 33 9.37 4.87 4.84
C MET A 33 7.95 5.10 5.35
N THR A 34 7.27 6.10 4.78
CA THR A 34 5.86 6.36 5.11
C THR A 34 4.96 5.47 4.26
N ILE A 35 4.41 4.41 4.86
CA ILE A 35 3.49 3.47 4.18
C ILE A 35 2.08 3.57 4.77
N HIS A 36 1.13 4.06 3.97
CA HIS A 36 -0.30 4.03 4.28
C HIS A 36 -0.89 2.69 3.86
N VAL A 37 -1.67 2.05 4.72
CA VAL A 37 -2.35 0.79 4.39
C VAL A 37 -3.86 1.04 4.35
N ARG A 38 -4.51 0.56 3.29
CA ARG A 38 -5.96 0.61 3.08
C ARG A 38 -6.44 -0.77 2.69
N VAL A 39 -7.57 -1.21 3.25
CA VAL A 39 -8.13 -2.54 2.98
C VAL A 39 -9.44 -2.37 2.24
N THR A 40 -9.57 -2.97 1.06
CA THR A 40 -10.82 -2.94 0.28
C THR A 40 -11.80 -3.95 0.85
N TRP A 41 -13.04 -3.52 1.02
CA TRP A 41 -14.18 -4.35 1.45
C TRP A 41 -15.17 -4.57 0.31
N GLU A 42 -15.41 -3.56 -0.51
CA GLU A 42 -16.36 -3.60 -1.62
C GLU A 42 -15.72 -3.26 -2.97
N LYS A 43 -16.39 -3.64 -4.06
CA LYS A 43 -15.98 -3.25 -5.41
C LYS A 43 -16.10 -1.73 -5.54
N GLY A 44 -14.98 -1.06 -5.74
CA GLY A 44 -14.91 0.41 -5.87
C GLY A 44 -13.98 1.07 -4.85
N ASP A 45 -13.66 0.39 -3.75
CA ASP A 45 -12.76 0.90 -2.72
C ASP A 45 -11.35 1.18 -3.26
N ALA A 46 -10.84 0.31 -4.13
CA ALA A 46 -9.55 0.52 -4.77
C ALA A 46 -9.49 1.87 -5.51
N ALA A 47 -10.53 2.22 -6.27
CA ALA A 47 -10.59 3.50 -6.98
C ALA A 47 -10.65 4.69 -6.01
N ARG A 48 -11.40 4.55 -4.91
CA ARG A 48 -11.45 5.58 -3.84
C ARG A 48 -10.08 5.80 -3.21
N TYR A 49 -9.35 4.73 -2.91
CA TYR A 49 -8.02 4.82 -2.31
C TYR A 49 -6.95 5.32 -3.28
N VAL A 50 -7.10 5.08 -4.59
CA VAL A 50 -6.24 5.69 -5.61
C VAL A 50 -6.44 7.21 -5.67
N GLU A 51 -7.68 7.70 -5.57
CA GLU A 51 -7.91 9.16 -5.50
C GLU A 51 -7.42 9.74 -4.17
N GLU A 52 -7.53 9.00 -3.07
CA GLU A 52 -6.96 9.39 -1.77
C GLU A 52 -5.43 9.47 -1.84
N ALA A 53 -4.77 8.49 -2.44
CA ALA A 53 -3.34 8.50 -2.73
C ALA A 53 -2.93 9.75 -3.54
N ARG A 54 -3.74 10.12 -4.54
CA ARG A 54 -3.52 11.32 -5.34
C ARG A 54 -3.59 12.60 -4.50
N LYS A 55 -4.54 12.68 -3.56
CA LYS A 55 -4.68 13.81 -2.63
C LYS A 55 -3.56 13.86 -1.58
N LEU A 56 -3.08 12.69 -1.14
CA LEU A 56 -1.97 12.54 -0.20
C LEU A 56 -0.61 12.82 -0.85
N GLY A 57 -0.54 12.90 -2.18
CA GLY A 57 0.72 13.14 -2.90
C GLY A 57 1.71 11.98 -2.77
N VAL A 58 1.23 10.75 -2.54
CA VAL A 58 2.11 9.57 -2.46
C VAL A 58 2.74 9.29 -3.82
N ALA A 59 4.02 8.96 -3.87
CA ALA A 59 4.70 8.69 -5.15
C ALA A 59 4.37 7.30 -5.69
N THR A 60 4.01 6.36 -4.82
CA THR A 60 3.75 4.97 -5.20
C THR A 60 2.43 4.49 -4.63
N VAL A 61 1.61 3.86 -5.48
CA VAL A 61 0.45 3.07 -5.05
C VAL A 61 0.77 1.60 -5.28
N ILE A 62 0.58 0.79 -4.26
CA ILE A 62 0.92 -0.62 -4.24
C ILE A 62 -0.38 -1.40 -4.08
N ALA A 63 -0.64 -2.39 -4.94
CA ALA A 63 -1.78 -3.29 -4.79
C ALA A 63 -1.29 -4.62 -4.18
N GLY A 64 -1.79 -4.96 -2.99
CA GLY A 64 -1.52 -6.23 -2.29
C GLY A 64 -2.69 -7.19 -2.45
N GLY A 65 -2.53 -8.20 -3.30
CA GLY A 65 -3.56 -9.20 -3.59
C GLY A 65 -3.45 -10.51 -2.79
N GLY A 66 -4.48 -11.36 -2.97
CA GLY A 66 -4.69 -12.71 -2.39
C GLY A 66 -3.45 -13.52 -2.11
N ASP A 67 -2.62 -13.68 -3.14
CA ASP A 67 -1.53 -14.65 -3.16
C ASP A 67 -0.18 -14.09 -2.66
N GLY A 68 -0.20 -12.97 -1.92
CA GLY A 68 1.03 -12.30 -1.47
C GLY A 68 1.77 -11.57 -2.58
N THR A 69 1.18 -11.44 -3.77
CA THR A 69 1.78 -10.70 -4.87
C THR A 69 1.58 -9.20 -4.64
N ILE A 70 2.70 -8.50 -4.43
CA ILE A 70 2.77 -7.05 -4.32
C ILE A 70 2.97 -6.49 -5.73
N MET A 71 1.95 -5.87 -6.31
CA MET A 71 2.04 -5.19 -7.61
C MET A 71 2.35 -3.70 -7.38
N LYS A 72 3.54 -3.25 -7.78
CA LYS A 72 3.96 -1.86 -7.67
C LYS A 72 3.51 -1.06 -8.89
N PHE A 73 2.65 -0.06 -8.69
CA PHE A 73 2.41 0.96 -9.70
C PHE A 73 3.29 2.17 -9.39
N LEU A 74 4.36 2.32 -10.16
CA LEU A 74 5.17 3.54 -10.15
C LEU A 74 4.49 4.56 -11.06
N ARG A 75 4.07 5.71 -10.51
CA ARG A 75 3.62 6.83 -11.34
C ARG A 75 4.84 7.62 -11.78
N ARG A 76 5.04 7.75 -13.09
CA ARG A 76 5.97 8.72 -13.68
C ARG A 76 5.35 10.11 -13.66
#